data_AF-A0A7S1JCC4-F1
#
_entry.id   AF-A0A7S1JCC4-F1
#
_cell.length_a   1.000
_cell.length_b   1.000
_cell.length_c   1.000
_cell.angle_alpha   90.00
_cell.angle_beta   90.00
_cell.angle_gamma   90.00
#
_symmetry.space_group_name_H-M   'P 1'
#
loop_
_entity.id
_entity.type
_entity.pdbx_description
1 polymer ?
#
loop_
_entity_poly.entity_id
_entity_poly.type
_entity_poly.pdbx_seq_one_letter_code
_entity_poly.pdbx_strand_id
1 'polypeptide(L)'
;MALEFPFELDRFQKQAIIHLERGDFVFVAAHTSAGKTAVAEYAIALCRRNMTRALYTSPIKTLSNQKYRDFKATFGEAGLLTGDAQVNPSSTILIMTTEILRSMLYKGADVVRDVEWVIF
;
A
#
# COMPACT_ATOMS: atom_id res chain seq x y z
N MET A 1 -4.50 2.02 -17.52
CA MET A 1 -4.24 1.26 -16.28
C MET A 1 -3.19 2.03 -15.48
N ALA A 2 -3.23 1.97 -14.15
CA ALA A 2 -2.28 2.69 -13.28
C ALA A 2 -0.90 2.01 -13.19
N LEU A 3 -0.83 0.69 -13.42
CA LEU A 3 0.40 -0.10 -13.41
C LEU A 3 0.29 -1.24 -14.44
N GLU A 4 1.37 -1.51 -15.16
CA GLU A 4 1.49 -2.66 -16.07
C GLU A 4 2.36 -3.74 -15.43
N PHE A 5 1.94 -5.00 -15.56
CA PHE A 5 2.68 -6.15 -15.01
C PHE A 5 3.36 -6.93 -16.14
N PRO A 6 4.59 -7.44 -15.94
CA PRO A 6 5.31 -8.21 -16.95
C PRO A 6 4.79 -9.66 -17.11
N PHE A 7 3.70 -10.01 -16.44
CA PHE A 7 3.07 -11.32 -16.44
C PHE A 7 1.55 -11.17 -16.58
N GLU A 8 0.88 -12.23 -17.02
CA GLU A 8 -0.57 -12.22 -17.07
C GLU A 8 -1.18 -12.31 -15.67
N LEU A 9 -2.06 -11.36 -15.36
CA LEU A 9 -2.81 -11.36 -14.11
C LEU A 9 -3.86 -12.47 -14.07
N ASP A 10 -3.98 -13.10 -12.90
CA ASP A 10 -5.05 -14.04 -12.59
C ASP A 10 -6.42 -13.35 -12.60
N ARG A 11 -7.47 -14.16 -12.79
CA ARG A 11 -8.86 -13.65 -12.85
C ARG A 11 -9.23 -12.81 -11.63
N PHE A 12 -8.85 -13.24 -10.43
CA PHE A 12 -9.18 -12.51 -9.20
C PHE A 12 -8.43 -11.17 -9.10
N GLN A 13 -7.18 -11.11 -9.58
CA GLN A 13 -6.40 -9.87 -9.62
C GLN A 13 -7.00 -8.89 -10.61
N LYS A 14 -7.37 -9.36 -11.82
CA LYS A 14 -8.06 -8.56 -12.84
C LYS A 14 -9.37 -7.97 -12.31
N GLN A 15 -10.20 -8.79 -11.64
CA GLN A 15 -11.46 -8.33 -11.05
C GLN A 15 -11.23 -7.30 -9.94
N ALA A 16 -10.30 -7.55 -9.03
CA ALA A 16 -9.96 -6.60 -7.97
C ALA A 16 -9.50 -5.25 -8.55
N ILE A 17 -8.65 -5.26 -9.59
CA ILE A 17 -8.17 -4.05 -10.26
C ILE A 17 -9.31 -3.27 -10.94
N ILE A 18 -10.26 -3.95 -11.57
CA ILE A 18 -11.44 -3.28 -12.17
C ILE A 18 -12.26 -2.57 -11.10
N HIS A 19 -12.45 -3.19 -9.93
CA HIS A 19 -13.16 -2.59 -8.81
C HIS A 19 -12.39 -1.42 -8.18
N LEU A 20 -11.07 -1.55 -8.04
CA LEU A 20 -10.21 -0.45 -7.59
C LEU A 20 -10.28 0.77 -8.52
N GLU A 21 -10.27 0.58 -9.84
CA GLU A 21 -10.43 1.67 -10.83
C GLU A 21 -11.79 2.37 -10.75
N ARG A 22 -12.82 1.69 -10.22
CA ARG A 22 -14.15 2.26 -9.97
C ARG A 22 -14.25 3.01 -8.64
N GLY A 23 -13.22 2.93 -7.80
CA GLY A 23 -13.25 3.46 -6.43
C GLY A 23 -13.98 2.54 -5.44
N ASP A 24 -14.25 1.28 -5.81
CA ASP A 24 -14.88 0.30 -4.91
C ASP A 24 -13.84 -0.28 -3.94
N PHE A 25 -14.23 -0.50 -2.68
CA PHE A 25 -13.40 -1.26 -1.74
C PHE A 25 -13.36 -2.74 -2.11
N VAL A 26 -12.18 -3.35 -2.01
CA VAL A 26 -11.97 -4.76 -2.35
C VAL A 26 -11.49 -5.56 -1.15
N PHE A 27 -11.98 -6.79 -1.03
CA PHE A 27 -11.49 -7.78 -0.06
C PHE A 27 -10.96 -9.01 -0.81
N VAL A 28 -9.66 -9.24 -0.76
CA VAL A 28 -8.99 -10.31 -1.51
C VAL A 28 -8.58 -11.45 -0.59
N ALA A 29 -9.34 -12.54 -0.61
CA ALA A 29 -9.03 -13.77 0.12
C ALA A 29 -8.40 -14.81 -0.81
N ALA A 30 -7.08 -14.97 -0.72
CA ALA A 30 -6.32 -15.98 -1.46
C ALA A 30 -5.15 -16.51 -0.63
N HIS A 31 -4.62 -17.69 -0.97
CA HIS A 31 -3.49 -18.30 -0.26
C HIS A 31 -2.22 -17.43 -0.30
N THR A 32 -1.31 -17.63 0.65
CA THR A 32 0.03 -17.03 0.58
C THR A 32 0.72 -17.44 -0.72
N SER A 33 1.53 -16.55 -1.28
CA SER A 33 2.19 -16.72 -2.58
C SER A 33 1.27 -16.77 -3.82
N ALA A 34 -0.05 -16.61 -3.67
CA ALA A 34 -0.99 -16.51 -4.79
C ALA A 34 -0.96 -15.15 -5.54
N GLY A 35 0.05 -14.30 -5.30
CA GLY A 35 0.18 -13.02 -6.02
C GLY A 35 -0.73 -11.88 -5.55
N LYS A 36 -1.28 -11.93 -4.33
CA LYS A 36 -2.10 -10.83 -3.76
C LYS A 36 -1.43 -9.46 -3.82
N THR A 37 -0.09 -9.42 -3.76
CA THR A 37 0.71 -8.19 -3.84
C THR A 37 0.40 -7.35 -5.09
N ALA A 38 0.05 -7.96 -6.22
CA ALA A 38 -0.30 -7.23 -7.45
C ALA A 38 -1.49 -6.27 -7.24
N VAL A 39 -2.48 -6.67 -6.44
CA VAL A 39 -3.63 -5.81 -6.13
C VAL A 39 -3.21 -4.61 -5.27
N ALA A 40 -2.34 -4.85 -4.28
CA ALA A 40 -1.78 -3.81 -3.43
C ALA A 40 -0.89 -2.82 -4.23
N GLU A 41 -0.04 -3.34 -5.13
CA GLU A 41 0.80 -2.53 -6.01
C GLU A 41 -0.04 -1.67 -6.96
N TYR A 42 -1.16 -2.21 -7.46
CA TYR A 42 -2.08 -1.44 -8.29
C TYR A 42 -2.76 -0.31 -7.51
N ALA A 43 -3.23 -0.57 -6.28
CA ALA A 43 -3.81 0.46 -5.42
C ALA A 43 -2.79 1.58 -5.11
N ILE A 44 -1.53 1.22 -4.86
CA ILE A 44 -0.43 2.17 -4.69
C ILE A 44 -0.23 3.02 -5.97
N ALA A 45 -0.23 2.38 -7.15
CA ALA A 45 -0.09 3.09 -8.40
C ALA A 45 -1.28 4.03 -8.69
N LEU A 46 -2.50 3.65 -8.29
CA LEU A 46 -3.67 4.53 -8.35
C LEU A 46 -3.48 5.78 -7.50
N CYS A 47 -3.01 5.64 -6.24
CA CYS A 47 -2.68 6.78 -5.40
C CYS A 47 -1.70 7.74 -6.07
N ARG A 48 -0.62 7.21 -6.67
CA ARG A 48 0.37 8.03 -7.39
C ARG A 48 -0.26 8.78 -8.55
N ARG A 49 -1.13 8.13 -9.33
CA ARG A 49 -1.85 8.76 -10.45
C ARG A 49 -2.79 9.86 -9.97
N ASN A 50 -3.43 9.64 -8.82
CA ASN A 50 -4.42 10.57 -8.26
C ASN A 50 -3.80 11.67 -7.39
N MET A 51 -2.47 11.66 -7.20
CA MET A 51 -1.75 12.55 -6.28
C MET A 51 -2.24 12.46 -4.83
N THR A 52 -2.67 11.26 -4.43
CA THR A 52 -3.08 10.90 -3.06
C THR A 52 -2.08 9.93 -2.44
N ARG A 53 -2.23 9.59 -1.16
CA ARG A 53 -1.33 8.71 -0.41
C ARG A 53 -1.89 7.30 -0.23
N ALA A 54 -0.99 6.33 -0.30
CA ALA A 54 -1.24 4.93 0.04
C ALA A 54 -0.60 4.58 1.38
N LEU A 55 -1.36 3.96 2.28
CA LEU A 55 -0.83 3.35 3.50
C LEU A 55 -0.77 1.84 3.34
N TYR A 56 0.40 1.25 3.53
CA TYR A 56 0.57 -0.20 3.58
C TYR A 56 0.84 -0.64 5.01
N THR A 57 -0.06 -1.43 5.57
CA THR A 57 0.11 -1.97 6.91
C THR A 57 0.73 -3.37 6.86
N SER A 58 1.58 -3.67 7.84
CA SER A 58 2.23 -4.97 7.98
C SER A 58 2.22 -5.38 9.45
N PRO A 59 2.02 -6.68 9.76
CA PRO A 59 1.86 -7.15 11.13
C PRO A 59 3.17 -7.11 11.95
N ILE A 60 4.34 -7.15 11.30
CA ILE A 60 5.63 -7.15 11.99
C ILE A 60 6.66 -6.25 11.30
N LYS A 61 7.56 -5.67 12.11
CA LYS A 61 8.61 -4.74 11.67
C LYS A 61 9.50 -5.32 10.56
N THR A 62 9.87 -6.59 10.66
CA THR A 62 10.73 -7.25 9.66
C THR A 62 10.07 -7.27 8.28
N LEU A 63 8.76 -7.55 8.20
CA LEU A 63 8.02 -7.51 6.95
C LEU A 63 7.83 -6.08 6.43
N SER A 64 7.66 -5.10 7.31
CA SER A 64 7.63 -3.68 6.93
C SER A 64 8.93 -3.24 6.27
N ASN A 65 10.08 -3.68 6.80
CA ASN A 65 11.40 -3.40 6.23
C ASN A 65 11.58 -4.07 4.86
N GLN A 66 11.13 -5.32 4.70
CA GLN A 66 11.18 -6.01 3.42
C GLN A 66 10.32 -5.27 2.39
N LYS A 67 9.07 -4.94 2.74
CA LYS A 67 8.16 -4.20 1.86
C LYS A 67 8.67 -2.81 1.51
N TYR A 68 9.39 -2.15 2.42
CA TYR A 68 10.03 -0.86 2.14
C TYR A 68 11.06 -0.99 1.03
N ARG A 69 11.89 -2.03 1.05
CA ARG A 69 12.87 -2.29 -0.01
C ARG A 69 12.18 -2.64 -1.33
N ASP A 70 11.17 -3.52 -1.28
CA ASP A 70 10.42 -3.95 -2.46
C ASP A 70 9.74 -2.75 -3.14
N PHE A 71 8.96 -1.97 -2.39
CA PHE A 71 8.22 -0.83 -2.95
C PHE A 71 9.15 0.31 -3.38
N LYS A 72 10.25 0.54 -2.67
CA LYS A 72 11.24 1.51 -3.12
C LYS A 72 11.89 1.08 -4.45
N ALA A 73 12.13 -0.22 -4.64
CA ALA A 73 12.64 -0.74 -5.91
C ALA A 73 11.59 -0.64 -7.03
N THR A 74 10.32 -0.95 -6.75
CA THR A 74 9.23 -0.92 -7.74
C THR A 74 8.80 0.49 -8.12
N PHE A 75 8.66 1.40 -7.16
CA PHE A 75 8.05 2.72 -7.36
C PHE A 75 9.07 3.88 -7.33
N GLY A 76 10.32 3.63 -6.94
CA GLY A 76 11.37 4.64 -6.80
C GLY A 76 11.32 5.43 -5.48
N GLU A 77 10.19 5.41 -4.79
CA GLU A 77 10.01 6.00 -3.47
C GLU A 77 9.20 5.09 -2.54
N ALA A 78 9.48 5.19 -1.25
CA ALA A 78 8.67 4.68 -0.17
C ALA A 78 9.07 5.40 1.12
N GLY A 79 8.15 5.45 2.08
CA GLY A 79 8.39 5.82 3.46
C GLY A 79 8.12 4.64 4.38
N LEU A 80 8.75 4.65 5.54
CA LEU A 80 8.61 3.64 6.57
C LEU A 80 8.41 4.33 7.92
N LEU A 81 7.27 4.07 8.56
CA LEU A 81 6.96 4.57 9.90
C LEU A 81 6.86 3.38 10.86
N THR A 82 7.82 3.29 11.76
CA THR A 82 7.85 2.31 12.84
C THR A 82 8.02 3.02 14.17
N GLY A 83 7.86 2.31 15.28
CA GLY A 83 8.09 2.88 16.61
C GLY A 83 9.53 3.34 16.85
N ASP A 84 10.50 2.74 16.14
CA ASP A 84 11.93 2.99 16.38
C ASP A 84 12.53 3.94 15.34
N ALA A 85 11.95 4.01 14.13
CA ALA A 85 12.49 4.77 13.02
C ALA A 85 11.38 5.32 12.11
N GLN A 86 11.61 6.53 11.60
CA GLN A 86 10.83 7.15 10.53
C GLN A 86 11.75 7.45 9.35
N VAL A 87 11.42 6.91 8.19
CA VAL A 87 12.17 7.10 6.94
C VAL A 87 11.22 7.70 5.92
N ASN A 88 11.58 8.84 5.33
CA ASN A 88 10.80 9.54 4.30
C ASN A 88 9.28 9.64 4.60
N PRO A 89 8.88 10.28 5.73
CA PRO A 89 7.47 10.39 6.14
C PRO A 89 6.61 11.22 5.16
N SER A 90 7.25 11.98 4.28
CA SER A 90 6.61 12.75 3.20
C SER A 90 6.27 11.92 1.96
N SER A 91 6.70 10.65 1.88
CA SER A 91 6.44 9.82 0.70
C SER A 91 4.95 9.60 0.48
N THR A 92 4.58 9.46 -0.80
CA THR A 92 3.24 9.05 -1.24
C THR A 92 2.88 7.65 -0.76
N ILE A 93 3.88 6.79 -0.55
CA ILE A 93 3.72 5.39 -0.15
C ILE A 93 4.28 5.23 1.25
N LEU A 94 3.43 5.03 2.26
CA LEU A 94 3.87 4.88 3.64
C LEU A 94 3.63 3.46 4.14
N ILE A 95 4.69 2.81 4.57
CA ILE A 95 4.63 1.47 5.16
C ILE A 95 4.71 1.62 6.67
N MET A 96 3.81 0.94 7.39
CA MET A 96 3.76 1.01 8.85
C MET A 96 3.17 -0.25 9.48
N THR A 97 3.19 -0.34 10.80
CA THR A 97 2.41 -1.36 11.51
C THR A 97 1.02 -0.83 11.85
N THR A 98 0.10 -1.73 12.20
CA THR A 98 -1.26 -1.37 12.63
C THR A 98 -1.27 -0.50 13.89
N GLU A 99 -0.31 -0.68 14.80
CA GLU A 99 -0.17 0.14 16.01
C GLU A 99 0.22 1.58 15.69
N ILE A 100 1.08 1.77 14.69
CA ILE A 100 1.49 3.10 14.24
C ILE A 100 0.31 3.80 13.58
N LEU A 101 -0.40 3.12 12.66
CA LEU A 101 -1.62 3.66 12.06
C LEU A 101 -2.65 4.05 13.13
N ARG A 102 -2.91 3.16 14.09
CA ARG A 102 -3.81 3.43 15.22
C ARG A 102 -3.38 4.66 16.03
N SER A 103 -2.09 4.79 16.33
CA SER A 103 -1.53 5.94 17.04
C SER A 103 -1.74 7.25 16.26
N MET A 104 -1.56 7.23 14.94
CA MET A 104 -1.79 8.38 14.08
C MET A 104 -3.26 8.81 14.06
N LEU A 105 -4.19 7.84 14.01
CA LEU A 105 -5.62 8.10 14.08
C LEU A 105 -6.03 8.74 15.42
N TYR A 106 -5.54 8.22 16.54
CA TYR A 106 -5.83 8.81 17.87
C TYR A 106 -5.25 10.21 18.06
N LYS A 107 -4.11 10.51 17.43
CA LYS A 107 -3.46 11.82 17.51
C LYS A 107 -3.98 12.82 16.49
N GLY A 108 -4.89 12.43 15.60
CA GLY A 108 -5.41 13.29 14.53
C GLY A 108 -4.32 13.72 13.55
N ALA A 109 -3.39 12.82 13.20
CA ALA A 109 -2.26 13.16 12.34
C ALA A 109 -2.73 13.65 10.95
N ASP A 110 -2.19 14.78 10.50
CA ASP A 110 -2.57 15.39 9.21
C ASP A 110 -2.29 14.49 8.00
N VAL A 111 -1.36 13.53 8.13
CA VAL A 111 -1.04 12.58 7.05
C VAL A 111 -2.28 11.82 6.55
N VAL A 112 -3.29 11.62 7.41
CA VAL A 112 -4.48 10.82 7.11
C VAL A 112 -5.40 11.55 6.13
N ARG A 113 -5.27 12.88 5.98
CA ARG A 113 -6.13 13.69 5.10
C ARG A 113 -5.96 13.39 3.63
N ASP A 114 -4.75 13.03 3.21
CA ASP A 114 -4.42 12.77 1.81
C ASP A 114 -4.52 11.28 1.44
N VAL A 115 -4.96 10.42 2.37
CA VAL A 115 -4.97 8.96 2.16
C VAL A 115 -6.19 8.55 1.35
N GLU A 116 -5.95 7.89 0.22
CA GLU A 116 -7.01 7.29 -0.59
C GLU A 116 -7.16 5.79 -0.31
N TRP A 117 -6.03 5.09 -0.16
CA TRP A 117 -6.02 3.63 0.02
C TRP A 117 -5.23 3.21 1.27
N VAL A 118 -5.85 2.34 2.07
CA VAL A 118 -5.20 1.63 3.18
C VAL A 118 -5.21 0.14 2.88
N ILE A 119 -4.02 -0.45 2.83
CA ILE A 119 -3.80 -1.86 2.52
C ILE A 119 -3.50 -2.60 3.83
N PHE A 120 -4.30 -3.64 4.10
CA PHE A 120 -4.21 -4.52 5.27
C PHE A 120 -3.60 -5.88 4.92
#